data_AF-A0A7J9QUJ0-F1
#
_entry.id   AF-A0A7J9QUJ0-F1
#
_cell.length_a   1.000
_cell.length_b   1.000
_cell.length_c   1.000
_cell.angle_alpha   90.00
_cell.angle_beta   90.00
_cell.angle_gamma   90.00
#
_symmetry.space_group_name_H-M   'P 1'
#
loop_
_entity.id
_entity.type
_entity.pdbx_description
1 polymer ?
#
loop_
_entity_poly.entity_id
_entity_poly.type
_entity_poly.pdbx_seq_one_letter_code
_entity_poly.pdbx_strand_id
1 'polypeptide(L)' 'MVTEEEIERVAKLMKIDVDDHKEYVEKVHEMIDYFDILDSAGVADEEIKMKS' A
#
# COMPACT_ATOMS: atom_id res chain seq x y z
N MET A 1 8.25 -9.25 2.30
CA MET A 1 7.91 -8.71 0.97
C MET A 1 6.64 -9.42 0.52
N VAL A 2 5.60 -8.66 0.19
CA VAL A 2 4.27 -9.20 -0.17
C VAL A 2 4.32 -9.76 -1.59
N THR A 3 3.70 -10.91 -1.83
CA THR A 3 3.70 -11.55 -3.16
C THR A 3 2.53 -11.07 -4.03
N GLU A 4 2.66 -11.24 -5.34
CA GLU A 4 1.60 -10.92 -6.31
C GLU A 4 0.29 -11.69 -6.00
N GLU A 5 0.38 -12.97 -5.63
CA GLU A 5 -0.80 -13.77 -5.23
C GLU A 5 -1.52 -13.18 -4.01
N GLU A 6 -0.80 -12.60 -3.06
CA GLU A 6 -1.38 -11.97 -1.88
C GLU A 6 -2.08 -10.65 -2.24
N ILE A 7 -1.46 -9.86 -3.13
CA ILE A 7 -2.03 -8.61 -3.65
C ILE A 7 -3.32 -8.88 -4.41
N GLU A 8 -3.33 -9.88 -5.30
CA GLU A 8 -4.52 -10.31 -6.01
C GLU A 8 -5.64 -10.77 -5.06
N ARG A 9 -5.28 -11.55 -4.03
CA ARG A 9 -6.27 -12.06 -3.07
C ARG A 9 -6.95 -10.91 -2.33
N VAL A 10 -6.20 -9.88 -1.94
CA VAL A 10 -6.76 -8.69 -1.26
C VAL A 10 -7.57 -7.85 -2.23
N ALA A 11 -7.09 -7.63 -3.46
CA ALA A 11 -7.84 -6.89 -4.49
C ALA A 11 -9.22 -7.54 -4.75
N LYS A 12 -9.28 -8.87 -4.88
CA LYS A 12 -10.51 -9.64 -5.01
C LYS A 12 -11.44 -9.47 -3.80
N LEU A 13 -10.91 -9.46 -2.58
CA LEU A 13 -11.70 -9.20 -1.36
C LEU A 13 -12.27 -7.77 -1.32
N MET A 14 -11.52 -6.80 -1.83
CA MET A 14 -11.92 -5.40 -1.92
C MET A 14 -12.81 -5.10 -3.14
N LYS A 15 -13.08 -6.11 -3.99
CA LYS A 15 -13.81 -5.97 -5.25
C LYS A 15 -13.18 -4.94 -6.20
N ILE A 16 -11.85 -4.85 -6.17
CA ILE A 16 -11.07 -4.05 -7.11
C ILE A 16 -10.74 -4.96 -8.29
N ASP A 17 -11.12 -4.53 -9.49
CA ASP A 17 -10.71 -5.20 -10.73
C ASP A 17 -9.36 -4.63 -11.16
N VAL A 18 -8.38 -5.51 -11.38
CA VAL A 18 -7.00 -5.12 -11.69
C VAL A 18 -6.72 -5.51 -13.14
N ASP A 19 -6.80 -4.54 -14.05
CA ASP A 19 -6.60 -4.77 -15.49
C ASP A 19 -5.12 -5.01 -15.86
N ASP A 20 -4.19 -4.24 -15.29
CA ASP A 20 -2.73 -4.45 -15.45
C ASP A 20 -2.12 -4.85 -14.09
N HIS A 21 -1.93 -6.17 -13.93
CA HIS A 21 -1.42 -6.76 -12.69
C HIS A 21 0.00 -6.29 -12.38
N LYS A 22 0.83 -6.05 -13.40
CA LYS A 22 2.23 -5.70 -13.19
C LYS A 22 2.39 -4.28 -12.67
N GLU A 23 1.72 -3.32 -13.29
CA GLU A 23 1.74 -1.93 -12.83
C GLU A 23 1.14 -1.80 -11.41
N TYR A 24 0.10 -2.58 -11.12
CA TYR A 24 -0.55 -2.56 -9.81
C TYR A 24 0.33 -3.14 -8.70
N VAL A 25 1.02 -4.25 -8.97
CA VAL A 25 1.95 -4.87 -8.02
C VAL A 25 3.11 -3.94 -7.69
N GLU A 26 3.69 -3.29 -8.70
CA GLU A 26 4.79 -2.32 -8.51
C GLU A 26 4.34 -1.15 -7.61
N LYS A 27 3.15 -0.59 -7.84
CA LYS A 27 2.59 0.48 -6.98
C LYS A 27 2.33 0.04 -5.55
N VAL A 28 1.86 -1.20 -5.35
CA VAL A 28 1.62 -1.73 -4.00
C VAL A 28 2.93 -1.90 -3.25
N HIS A 29 4.00 -2.35 -3.92
CA HIS A 29 5.33 -2.44 -3.31
C HIS A 29 5.88 -1.05 -2.95
N GLU A 30 5.80 -0.07 -3.85
CA GLU A 30 6.20 1.31 -3.54
C GLU A 30 5.44 1.90 -2.34
N MET A 31 4.14 1.61 -2.25
CA MET A 31 3.31 2.06 -1.13
C MET A 31 3.73 1.41 0.20
N ILE A 32 4.03 0.10 0.20
CA ILE A 32 4.51 -0.61 1.39
C ILE A 32 5.87 -0.07 1.83
N ASP A 33 6.80 0.12 0.89
CA ASP A 33 8.13 0.68 1.19
C ASP A 33 8.02 2.10 1.80
N TYR A 34 7.06 2.91 1.32
CA TYR A 34 6.77 4.20 1.91
C TYR A 34 6.25 4.10 3.36
N PHE A 35 5.36 3.15 3.65
CA PHE A 35 4.89 2.91 5.02
C PHE A 35 6.02 2.43 5.95
N ASP A 36 6.92 1.57 5.46
CA ASP A 36 8.10 1.13 6.21
C ASP A 36 9.01 2.32 6.57
N ILE A 37 9.16 3.30 5.67
CA ILE A 37 9.90 4.54 5.94
C ILE A 37 9.22 5.33 7.05
N LEU A 38 7.90 5.52 6.98
CA LEU A 38 7.15 6.25 8.01
C LEU A 38 7.24 5.57 9.38
N ASP A 39 7.09 4.26 9.43
CA ASP A 39 7.24 3.47 10.66
C ASP A 39 8.67 3.58 11.22
N SER A 40 9.69 3.52 10.35
CA SER A 40 11.09 3.64 10.76
C SER A 40 11.47 5.04 11.28
N ALA A 41 10.82 6.08 10.75
CA ALA A 41 11.00 7.45 11.17
C ALA A 41 10.30 7.76 12.51
N GLY A 42 9.62 6.77 13.11
CA GLY A 42 8.95 6.92 14.40
C GLY A 42 7.74 7.85 14.33
N VAL A 43 7.15 8.05 13.14
CA VAL A 43 5.97 8.87 12.91
C VAL A 43 4.71 8.10 13.33
N ALA A 44 4.73 7.52 14.53
CA ALA A 44 3.54 7.00 15.18
C ALA A 44 2.75 8.21 15.68
N ASP A 45 1.66 8.54 14.98
CA ASP A 45 0.68 9.57 15.38
C ASP A 45 1.16 11.03 15.38
N GLU A 46 1.84 11.50 14.34
CA GLU A 46 1.61 12.92 13.98
C GLU A 46 0.20 13.01 13.39
N GLU A 47 -0.76 13.35 14.26
CA GLU A 47 -2.12 13.76 13.92
C GLU A 47 -2.07 14.62 12.66
N ILE A 48 -2.51 14.09 11.50
CA ILE A 48 -2.53 14.83 10.24
C ILE A 48 -3.50 15.99 10.44
N LYS A 49 -3.00 17.13 10.92
CA LYS A 49 -3.76 18.37 11.01
C LYS A 49 -3.94 18.88 9.58
N MET A 50 -4.89 18.30 8.85
CA MET A 50 -5.49 18.96 7.70
C MET A 50 -6.06 20.27 8.23
N LYS A 51 -5.31 21.36 8.04
CA LYS A 51 -5.85 22.70 8.24
C LYS A 51 -6.99 22.87 7.23
N SER A 52 -8.20 22.94 7.76
CA SER A 52 -9.41 23.36 7.07
C SER A 52 -9.31 24.82 6.61
#